data_AF-A0AAE0G4X6-F1
#
_entry.id   AF-A0AAE0G4X6-F1
#
_cell.length_a   1.000
_cell.length_b   1.000
_cell.length_c   1.000
_cell.angle_alpha   90.00
_cell.angle_beta   90.00
_cell.angle_gamma   90.00
#
_symmetry.space_group_name_H-M   'P 1'
#
loop_
_entity.id
_entity.type
_entity.pdbx_description
1 polymer ?
#
loop_
_entity_poly.entity_id
_entity_poly.type
_entity_poly.pdbx_seq_one_letter_code
_entity_poly.pdbx_strand_id
1 'polypeptide(L)'
;VPEQVETLKAPVVIAVGTPNRVLKLVEMGALKLLDTAVVALDLLPDAKKRTVLDLPETRTDFWNLYKGFLQKQVLAKSTQFCLF
;
A
#
# COMPACT_ATOMS: atom_id res chain seq x y z
N VAL A 1 -2.51 -5.32 15.91
CA VAL A 1 -2.39 -3.91 15.48
C VAL A 1 -1.48 -3.12 16.41
N PRO A 2 -1.61 -3.16 17.76
CA PRO A 2 -0.76 -2.38 18.66
C PRO A 2 0.75 -2.62 18.45
N GLU A 3 1.16 -3.88 18.30
CA GLU A 3 2.55 -4.26 18.04
C GLU A 3 3.10 -3.65 16.74
N GLN A 4 2.31 -3.64 15.66
CA GLN A 4 2.74 -3.04 14.40
C GLN A 4 2.92 -1.53 14.52
N VAL A 5 2.05 -0.85 15.26
CA VAL A 5 2.18 0.59 15.53
C VAL A 5 3.45 0.88 16.31
N GLU A 6 3.80 0.04 17.29
CA GLU A 6 5.03 0.18 18.05
C GLU A 6 6.27 0.02 17.16
N THR A 7 6.32 -1.01 16.32
CA THR A 7 7.41 -1.24 15.37
C THR A 7 7.57 -0.08 14.38
N LEU A 8 6.45 0.51 13.94
CA LEU A 8 6.43 1.62 12.98
C LEU A 8 6.85 2.97 13.57
N LYS A 9 7.14 3.05 14.88
CA LYS A 9 7.80 4.23 15.46
C LYS A 9 9.23 4.39 14.96
N ALA A 10 9.89 3.29 14.61
CA ALA A 10 11.18 3.31 13.95
C ALA A 10 11.00 3.52 12.44
N PRO A 11 11.95 4.17 11.75
CA PRO A 11 11.89 4.31 10.30
C PRO A 11 11.91 2.93 9.63
N VAL A 12 10.99 2.73 8.70
CA VAL A 12 10.88 1.49 7.92
C VAL A 12 11.24 1.78 6.46
N VAL A 13 12.21 1.04 5.95
CA VAL A 13 12.67 1.16 4.55
C VAL A 13 11.78 0.35 3.61
N ILE A 14 11.27 -0.79 4.07
CA ILE A 14 10.41 -1.69 3.28
C ILE A 14 9.23 -2.13 4.14
N ALA A 15 8.02 -1.89 3.64
CA ALA A 15 6.79 -2.39 4.22
C ALA A 15 6.07 -3.29 3.21
N VAL A 16 5.61 -4.45 3.67
CA VAL A 16 4.85 -5.41 2.86
C VAL A 16 3.56 -5.74 3.60
N GLY A 17 2.45 -5.74 2.88
CA GLY A 17 1.15 -6.08 3.45
C GLY A 17 0.04 -6.05 2.42
N THR A 18 -1.12 -6.56 2.80
CA THR A 18 -2.33 -6.44 1.99
C THR A 18 -2.80 -4.98 1.93
N PRO A 19 -3.50 -4.56 0.87
CA PRO A 19 -4.04 -3.21 0.76
C PRO A 19 -4.84 -2.76 1.99
N ASN A 20 -5.70 -3.63 2.55
CA ASN A 20 -6.44 -3.35 3.77
C ASN A 20 -5.54 -2.99 4.96
N ARG A 21 -4.46 -3.76 5.16
CA ARG A 21 -3.57 -3.56 6.31
C ARG A 21 -2.75 -2.29 6.16
N VAL A 22 -2.21 -2.05 4.98
CA VAL A 22 -1.43 -0.84 4.69
C VAL A 22 -2.32 0.39 4.84
N LEU A 23 -3.52 0.38 4.25
CA LEU A 23 -4.49 1.47 4.35
C LEU A 23 -4.80 1.83 5.81
N LYS A 24 -5.17 0.84 6.64
CA LYS A 24 -5.46 1.06 8.06
C LYS A 24 -4.30 1.71 8.81
N LEU A 25 -3.07 1.23 8.59
CA LEU A 25 -1.89 1.77 9.27
C LEU A 25 -1.59 3.21 8.85
N VAL A 26 -1.85 3.55 7.59
CA VAL A 26 -1.70 4.90 7.06
C VAL A 26 -2.79 5.84 7.58
N GLU A 27 -4.06 5.38 7.60
CA GLU A 27 -5.19 6.14 8.16
C GLU A 27 -5.01 6.45 9.66
N MET A 28 -4.42 5.51 10.41
CA MET A 28 -4.05 5.71 11.82
C MET A 28 -2.83 6.63 12.01
N GLY A 29 -2.15 7.03 10.93
CA GLY A 29 -0.90 7.80 10.98
C GLY A 29 0.31 7.01 11.49
N ALA A 30 0.18 5.69 11.68
CA ALA A 30 1.26 4.82 12.14
C ALA A 30 2.28 4.55 11.02
N LEU A 31 1.83 4.40 9.78
CA LEU A 31 2.69 4.28 8.60
C LEU A 31 2.62 5.57 7.78
N LYS A 32 3.76 6.18 7.48
CA LYS A 32 3.85 7.35 6.62
C LYS A 32 4.41 6.94 5.25
N LEU A 33 3.80 7.46 4.18
CA LEU A 33 4.20 7.16 2.79
C LEU A 33 4.85 8.36 2.09
N LEU A 34 5.29 9.38 2.86
CA LEU A 34 5.71 10.66 2.30
C LEU A 34 6.93 10.54 1.37
N ASP A 35 7.88 9.69 1.73
CA ASP A 35 9.17 9.50 1.04
C ASP A 35 9.22 8.17 0.26
N THR A 36 8.06 7.59 -0.06
CA THR A 36 7.98 6.32 -0.79
C THR A 36 8.38 6.50 -2.24
N ALA A 37 9.56 6.03 -2.62
CA ALA A 37 10.03 6.10 -4.00
C ALA A 37 9.35 5.06 -4.92
N VAL A 38 9.06 3.87 -4.39
CA VAL A 38 8.55 2.74 -5.18
C VAL A 38 7.39 2.06 -4.44
N VAL A 39 6.32 1.78 -5.17
CA VAL A 39 5.22 0.90 -4.76
C VAL A 39 5.22 -0.31 -5.68
N ALA A 40 5.58 -1.47 -5.12
CA ALA A 40 5.47 -2.75 -5.81
C ALA A 40 4.07 -3.33 -5.60
N LEU A 41 3.37 -3.64 -6.68
CA LEU A 41 2.08 -4.30 -6.66
C LEU A 41 2.22 -5.69 -7.27
N ASP A 42 2.06 -6.70 -6.41
CA ASP A 42 2.02 -8.10 -6.82
C ASP A 42 0.67 -8.42 -7.47
N LEU A 43 0.69 -8.67 -8.78
CA LEU A 43 -0.45 -9.07 -9.58
C LEU A 43 -0.39 -10.56 -9.95
N LEU A 44 0.40 -11.37 -9.24
CA LEU A 44 0.42 -12.82 -9.44
C LEU A 44 -0.99 -13.40 -9.22
N PRO A 45 -1.59 -14.08 -10.22
CA PRO A 45 -2.93 -14.61 -10.07
C PRO A 45 -3.01 -15.75 -9.05
N ASP A 46 -4.09 -15.78 -8.27
CA ASP A 46 -4.42 -16.89 -7.39
C ASP A 46 -4.84 -18.16 -8.17
N ALA A 47 -5.16 -19.24 -7.47
CA ALA A 47 -5.62 -20.51 -8.08
C ALA A 47 -6.90 -20.36 -8.93
N LYS A 48 -7.67 -19.28 -8.73
CA LYS A 48 -8.87 -18.94 -9.50
C LYS A 48 -8.59 -17.87 -10.58
N LYS A 49 -7.32 -17.60 -10.87
CA LYS A 49 -6.85 -16.60 -11.84
C LYS A 49 -7.27 -15.17 -11.51
N ARG A 50 -7.32 -14.82 -10.23
CA ARG A 50 -7.63 -13.47 -9.73
C ARG A 50 -6.42 -12.83 -9.10
N THR A 51 -6.20 -11.55 -9.36
CA THR A 51 -5.18 -10.71 -8.76
C THR A 51 -5.72 -9.94 -7.56
N VAL A 52 -4.83 -9.22 -6.88
CA VAL A 52 -5.16 -8.25 -5.81
C VAL A 52 -6.16 -7.17 -6.28
N LEU A 53 -6.25 -6.91 -7.59
CA LEU A 53 -7.16 -5.92 -8.17
C LEU A 53 -8.48 -6.53 -8.67
N ASP A 54 -8.60 -7.85 -8.76
CA ASP A 54 -9.84 -8.50 -9.19
C ASP A 54 -10.82 -8.71 -8.03
N LEU A 55 -10.29 -8.89 -6.82
CA LEU A 55 -11.09 -9.04 -5.61
C LEU A 55 -11.71 -7.68 -5.20
N PRO A 56 -13.06 -7.55 -5.12
CA PRO A 56 -13.72 -6.26 -4.91
C PRO A 56 -13.27 -5.49 -3.66
N GLU A 57 -13.10 -6.19 -2.53
CA GLU A 57 -12.66 -5.60 -1.26
C GLU A 57 -11.24 -5.07 -1.38
N THR A 58 -10.34 -5.91 -1.87
CA THR A 58 -8.92 -5.58 -2.00
C THR A 58 -8.67 -4.48 -3.02
N ARG A 59 -9.41 -4.49 -4.13
CA ARG A 59 -9.44 -3.42 -5.14
C ARG A 59 -9.89 -2.10 -4.53
N THR A 60 -10.96 -2.13 -3.74
CA THR A 60 -11.50 -0.92 -3.08
C THR A 60 -10.45 -0.33 -2.14
N ASP A 61 -9.86 -1.15 -1.27
CA ASP A 61 -8.82 -0.72 -0.34
C ASP A 61 -7.58 -0.18 -1.06
N PHE A 62 -7.15 -0.83 -2.15
CA PHE A 62 -6.05 -0.34 -2.96
C PHE A 62 -6.34 1.05 -3.55
N TRP A 63 -7.52 1.25 -4.14
CA TRP A 63 -7.87 2.55 -4.71
C TRP A 63 -8.05 3.64 -3.67
N ASN A 64 -8.54 3.31 -2.48
CA ASN A 64 -8.59 4.24 -1.35
C ASN A 64 -7.19 4.65 -0.90
N LEU A 65 -6.27 3.70 -0.78
CA LEU A 65 -4.85 3.97 -0.49
C LEU A 65 -4.22 4.86 -1.57
N TYR A 66 -4.42 4.51 -2.85
CA TYR A 66 -3.88 5.26 -3.98
C TYR A 66 -4.38 6.71 -3.97
N LYS A 67 -5.71 6.91 -3.99
CA LYS A 67 -6.31 8.25 -4.10
C LYS A 67 -6.06 9.09 -2.85
N GLY A 68 -6.09 8.46 -1.67
CA GLY A 68 -5.91 9.16 -0.39
C GLY A 68 -4.47 9.60 -0.13
N PHE A 69 -3.49 8.76 -0.49
CA PHE A 69 -2.14 8.91 0.05
C PHE A 69 -1.02 8.93 -0.99
N LEU A 70 -1.19 8.27 -2.15
CA LEU A 70 -0.10 8.12 -3.14
C LEU A 70 -0.29 8.99 -4.39
N GLN A 71 -1.52 9.32 -4.77
CA GLN A 71 -1.85 9.96 -6.04
C GLN A 71 -1.04 11.24 -6.29
N LYS A 72 -0.86 12.10 -5.28
CA LYS A 72 -0.08 13.34 -5.41
C LYS A 72 1.38 13.05 -5.78
N GLN A 73 2.00 12.10 -5.11
CA GLN A 73 3.41 11.74 -5.31
C GLN A 73 3.63 11.03 -6.66
N VAL A 74 2.68 10.19 -7.05
CA VAL A 74 2.67 9.54 -8.37
C VAL A 74 2.58 10.57 -9.49
N LEU A 75 1.66 11.53 -9.38
CA LEU A 75 1.51 12.61 -10.37
C LEU A 75 2.74 13.53 -10.40
N ALA A 76 3.38 13.75 -9.25
CA ALA A 76 4.64 14.49 -9.15
C ALA A 76 5.86 13.68 -9.64
N LYS A 77 5.69 12.41 -10.02
CA LYS A 77 6.76 11.48 -10.42
C LYS A 77 7.81 11.19 -9.33
N SER A 78 7.49 11.47 -8.07
CA SER A 78 8.35 11.12 -6.92
C SER A 78 8.13 9.67 -6.44
N THR A 79 7.00 9.06 -6.81
CA THR A 79 6.69 7.66 -6.53
C THR A 79 6.38 6.93 -7.84
N GLN A 80 7.01 5.77 -8.04
CA GLN A 80 6.80 4.92 -9.20
C GLN A 80 6.09 3.62 -8.80
N PHE A 81 5.26 3.10 -9.70
CA PHE A 81 4.62 1.79 -9.54
C PHE A 81 5.39 0.73 -10.33
N CYS A 82 5.70 -0.38 -9.69
CA CYS A 82 6.19 -1.59 -10.33
C CYS A 82 5.11 -2.65 -10.23
N LEU A 83 4.63 -3.13 -11.37
CA LEU A 83 3.61 -4.18 -11.47
C LEU A 83 4.32 -5.49 -11.80
N PHE A 84 4.13 -6.51 -10.96
CA PHE A 84 4.73 -7.83 -11.12
C PHE A 84 3.68 -8.88 -11.40
#